data_AF-A0A7J9FRF3-F1
#
_entry.id   AF-A0A7J9FRF3-F1
#
_cell.length_a   1.000
_cell.length_b   1.000
_cell.length_c   1.000
_cell.angle_alpha   90.00
_cell.angle_beta   90.00
_cell.angle_gamma   90.00
#
_symmetry.space_group_name_H-M   'P 1'
#
loop_
_entity.id
_entity.type
_entity.pdbx_description
1 polymer ?
#
loop_
_entity_poly.entity_id
_entity_poly.type
_entity_poly.pdbx_seq_one_letter_code
_entity_poly.pdbx_strand_id
1 'polypeptide(L)'
;MGYGVIVRDADDFVLSGSGGFKEAVMDIEWAKLMAFEESVKVAGELNISKAVFESDCASLVNRIKKKGRDITILGHCMDKACMNLENFILV
;
A
#
# COMPACT_ATOMS: atom_id res chain seq x y z
N MET A 1 2.98 16.26 -0.73
CA MET A 1 3.72 15.00 -1.03
C MET A 1 2.86 14.15 -1.96
N GLY A 2 3.45 13.57 -3.00
CA GLY A 2 2.74 12.72 -3.98
C GLY A 2 2.83 11.23 -3.65
N TYR A 3 1.90 10.45 -4.19
CA TYR A 3 1.93 8.99 -4.16
C TYR A 3 1.42 8.42 -5.50
N GLY A 4 1.80 7.18 -5.79
CA GLY A 4 1.42 6.51 -7.03
C GLY A 4 1.41 4.99 -6.87
N VAL A 5 0.58 4.35 -7.68
CA VAL A 5 0.35 2.92 -7.73
C VAL A 5 0.31 2.49 -9.18
N ILE A 6 0.93 1.36 -9.49
CA ILE A 6 0.83 0.68 -10.77
C ILE A 6 0.40 -0.76 -10.49
N VAL A 7 -0.60 -1.25 -11.23
CA VAL A 7 -1.03 -2.64 -11.20
C VAL A 7 -0.57 -3.30 -12.49
N ARG A 8 0.17 -4.40 -12.35
CA ARG A 8 0.67 -5.22 -13.46
C ARG A 8 0.19 -6.65 -13.33
N ASP A 9 0.05 -7.33 -14.46
CA ASP A 9 -0.09 -8.79 -14.46
C ASP A 9 1.28 -9.49 -14.36
N ALA A 10 1.27 -10.82 -14.48
CA ALA A 10 2.48 -11.64 -14.36
C ALA A 10 3.45 -11.49 -15.55
N ASP A 11 3.00 -10.91 -16.66
CA ASP A 11 3.79 -10.64 -17.87
C ASP A 11 4.27 -9.18 -17.92
N ASP A 12 4.24 -8.49 -16.77
CA ASP A 12 4.58 -7.06 -16.61
C ASP A 12 3.66 -6.09 -17.37
N PHE A 13 2.52 -6.54 -17.90
CA PHE A 13 1.59 -5.67 -18.60
C PHE A 13 0.83 -4.79 -17.60
N VAL A 14 0.80 -3.48 -17.84
CA VAL A 14 0.12 -2.52 -16.97
C VAL A 14 -1.40 -2.60 -17.17
N LEU A 15 -2.10 -3.08 -16.15
CA LEU A 15 -3.56 -3.18 -16.13
C LEU A 15 -4.22 -1.88 -15.70
N SER A 16 -3.60 -1.16 -14.76
CA SER A 16 -4.15 0.08 -14.20
C SER A 16 -3.07 0.86 -13.44
N GLY A 17 -3.40 2.10 -13.08
CA GLY A 17 -2.61 2.91 -12.17
C GLY A 17 -3.49 3.95 -11.48
N SER A 18 -3.03 4.42 -10.32
CA SER A 18 -3.65 5.52 -9.59
C SER A 18 -2.57 6.38 -8.97
N GLY A 19 -2.89 7.64 -8.71
CA GLY A 19 -1.95 8.56 -8.08
C GLY A 19 -2.68 9.77 -7.51
N GLY A 20 -2.01 10.45 -6.61
CA GLY A 20 -2.55 11.62 -5.96
C GLY A 20 -1.48 12.43 -5.27
N PHE A 21 -1.89 13.56 -4.75
CA PHE A 21 -1.05 14.40 -3.91
C PHE A 21 -1.87 14.89 -2.73
N LYS A 22 -1.19 15.05 -1.60
CA LYS A 22 -1.77 15.70 -0.42
C LYS A 22 -0.96 16.95 -0.13
N GLU A 23 -1.66 18.07 -0.08
CA GLU A 23 -1.11 19.39 0.21
C GLU A 23 -0.92 19.54 1.73
N ALA A 24 0.07 18.80 2.24
CA ALA A 24 0.52 18.86 3.62
C ALA A 24 2.01 18.56 3.69
N VAL A 25 2.68 19.14 4.69
CA VAL A 25 4.02 18.72 5.10
C VAL A 25 3.87 17.41 5.84
N MET A 26 4.33 16.34 5.21
CA MET A 26 4.23 14.99 5.76
C MET A 26 5.49 14.21 5.48
N ASP A 27 5.80 13.31 6.39
CA ASP A 27 6.91 12.38 6.25
C ASP A 27 6.69 11.44 5.05
N ILE A 28 7.78 10.96 4.47
CA ILE A 28 7.78 10.02 3.35
C ILE A 28 7.02 8.73 3.70
N GLU A 29 7.07 8.28 4.95
CA GLU A 29 6.35 7.10 5.40
C GLU A 29 4.83 7.26 5.28
N TRP A 30 4.29 8.46 5.54
CA TRP A 30 2.86 8.74 5.36
C TRP A 30 2.46 8.69 3.89
N ALA A 31 3.30 9.20 2.99
CA ALA A 31 3.03 9.11 1.55
C ALA A 31 3.09 7.67 1.04
N LYS A 32 3.99 6.84 1.59
CA LYS A 32 4.06 5.41 1.25
C LYS A 32 2.86 4.64 1.81
N LEU A 33 2.36 4.99 2.99
CA LEU A 33 1.10 4.43 3.50
C LEU A 33 -0.10 4.81 2.60
N MET A 34 -0.19 6.07 2.15
CA MET A 34 -1.26 6.47 1.22
C MET A 34 -1.16 5.73 -0.13
N ALA A 35 0.05 5.52 -0.65
CA ALA A 35 0.26 4.69 -1.84
C ALA A 35 -0.26 3.26 -1.61
N PHE A 36 0.02 2.70 -0.43
CA PHE A 36 -0.43 1.37 -0.06
C PHE A 36 -1.97 1.30 0.06
N GLU A 37 -2.61 2.24 0.77
CA GLU A 37 -4.07 2.33 0.86
C GLU A 37 -4.73 2.45 -0.51
N GLU A 38 -4.19 3.29 -1.39
CA GLU A 38 -4.69 3.44 -2.75
C GLU A 38 -4.51 2.13 -3.54
N SER A 39 -3.42 1.39 -3.33
CA SER A 39 -3.19 0.11 -4.01
C SER A 39 -4.20 -0.96 -3.60
N VAL A 40 -4.62 -0.99 -2.34
CA VAL A 40 -5.70 -1.86 -1.87
C VAL A 40 -7.02 -1.52 -2.55
N LYS A 41 -7.33 -0.21 -2.63
CA LYS A 41 -8.54 0.30 -3.27
C LYS A 41 -8.58 -0.08 -4.76
N VAL A 42 -7.50 0.19 -5.50
CA VAL A 42 -7.42 -0.15 -6.94
C VAL A 42 -7.55 -1.66 -7.16
N ALA A 43 -6.92 -2.48 -6.31
CA ALA A 43 -7.08 -3.94 -6.39
C ALA A 43 -8.54 -4.37 -6.19
N GLY A 44 -9.25 -3.73 -5.25
CA GLY A 44 -10.68 -3.94 -5.03
C GLY A 44 -11.55 -3.53 -6.23
N GLU A 45 -11.29 -2.36 -6.81
CA GLU A 45 -11.98 -1.88 -8.02
C GLU A 45 -11.81 -2.81 -9.23
N LEU A 46 -10.65 -3.48 -9.32
CA LEU A 46 -10.33 -4.47 -10.35
C LEU A 46 -10.79 -5.90 -10.02
N ASN A 47 -11.44 -6.12 -8.87
CA ASN A 47 -11.81 -7.45 -8.36
C ASN A 47 -10.63 -8.43 -8.26
N ILE A 48 -9.43 -7.92 -7.95
CA ILE A 48 -8.23 -8.74 -7.78
C ILE A 48 -8.27 -9.36 -6.38
N SER A 49 -8.46 -10.68 -6.35
CA SER A 49 -8.54 -11.44 -5.09
C SER A 49 -7.17 -11.82 -4.52
N LYS A 50 -6.11 -11.79 -5.34
CA LYS A 50 -4.73 -12.08 -4.94
C LYS A 50 -3.77 -11.19 -5.72
N ALA A 51 -2.95 -10.44 -5.00
CA ALA A 51 -1.88 -9.64 -5.59
C ALA A 51 -0.61 -9.71 -4.73
N VAL A 52 0.51 -9.44 -5.38
CA VAL A 52 1.79 -9.14 -4.74
C VAL A 52 1.92 -7.63 -4.65
N PHE A 53 2.11 -7.11 -3.43
CA PHE A 53 2.43 -5.70 -3.24
C PHE A 53 3.94 -5.51 -3.21
N GLU A 54 4.43 -4.57 -4.02
CA GLU A 54 5.84 -4.19 -4.11
C GLU A 54 6.03 -2.76 -3.61
N SER A 55 7.07 -2.52 -2.80
CA SER A 55 7.43 -1.18 -2.34
C SER A 55 8.95 -1.04 -2.20
N ASP A 56 9.48 0.09 -2.65
CA ASP A 56 10.85 0.55 -2.40
C ASP A 56 11.07 1.02 -0.94
N CYS A 57 10.00 1.12 -0.14
CA CYS A 57 10.06 1.60 1.24
C CYS A 57 10.25 0.43 2.21
N ALA A 58 11.51 0.12 2.53
CA ALA A 58 11.84 -0.96 3.46
C ALA A 58 11.21 -0.79 4.85
N SER A 59 11.03 0.44 5.34
CA SER A 59 10.40 0.67 6.65
C SER A 59 8.92 0.30 6.63
N LEU A 60 8.18 0.67 5.58
CA LEU A 60 6.79 0.26 5.36
C LEU A 60 6.67 -1.26 5.31
N VAL A 61 7.48 -1.92 4.46
CA VAL A 61 7.44 -3.38 4.30
C VAL A 61 7.70 -4.10 5.61
N ASN A 62 8.70 -3.63 6.38
CA ASN A 62 9.05 -4.22 7.67
C ASN A 62 7.95 -4.04 8.72
N ARG A 63 7.29 -2.88 8.76
CA ARG A 63 6.18 -2.62 9.69
C ARG A 63 4.97 -3.48 9.38
N ILE A 64 4.57 -3.60 8.11
CA ILE A 64 3.45 -4.47 7.70
C ILE A 64 3.76 -5.94 7.99
N LYS A 65 4.98 -6.42 7.69
CA LYS A 65 5.42 -7.79 8.05
C LYS A 65 5.41 -8.05 9.56
N LYS A 66 5.47 -6.99 10.38
CA LYS A 66 5.38 -7.03 11.84
C LYS A 66 4.08 -6.42 12.37
N LYS A 67 2.99 -6.45 11.58
CA LYS A 67 1.67 -5.90 11.94
C LYS A 67 1.23 -6.30 13.35
N GLY A 68 0.56 -5.38 14.05
CA GLY A 68 0.16 -5.54 15.45
C GLY A 68 1.28 -5.37 16.49
N ARG A 69 2.53 -5.08 16.08
CA ARG A 69 3.64 -4.77 17.00
C ARG A 69 4.05 -3.30 17.02
N ASP A 70 3.61 -2.53 16.02
CA ASP A 70 3.87 -1.10 15.93
C ASP A 70 2.78 -0.32 16.68
N ILE A 71 3.12 0.19 17.86
CA ILE A 71 2.19 0.94 18.74
C ILE A 71 2.04 2.42 18.34
N THR A 72 2.71 2.88 17.29
CA THR A 72 2.60 4.26 16.81
C THR A 72 1.28 4.49 16.08
N ILE A 73 0.90 5.76 15.91
CA ILE A 73 -0.27 6.14 15.09
C ILE A 73 -0.15 5.56 13.67
N LEU A 74 1.05 5.62 13.10
CA LEU A 74 1.33 5.09 11.78
C LEU A 74 1.14 3.57 11.74
N GLY A 75 1.64 2.86 12.75
CA GLY A 75 1.44 1.42 12.91
C GLY A 75 -0.05 1.04 12.97
N HIS A 76 -0.84 1.76 13.75
CA HIS A 76 -2.29 1.55 13.82
C HIS A 76 -2.97 1.77 12.46
N CYS A 77 -2.60 2.81 11.72
CA CYS A 77 -3.14 3.05 10.38
C CYS A 77 -2.75 1.95 9.39
N MET A 78 -1.51 1.45 9.45
CA MET A 78 -1.05 0.32 8.64
C MET A 78 -1.84 -0.96 8.94
N ASP A 79 -2.07 -1.26 10.21
CA ASP A 79 -2.87 -2.42 10.63
C ASP A 79 -4.30 -2.34 10.06
N LYS A 80 -4.90 -1.15 10.11
CA LYS A 80 -6.23 -0.90 9.54
C LYS A 80 -6.25 -1.07 8.01
N ALA A 81 -5.23 -0.56 7.30
CA ALA A 81 -5.10 -0.77 5.87
C ALA A 81 -4.95 -2.27 5.53
N CYS A 82 -4.23 -3.03 6.35
CA CYS A 82 -4.04 -4.47 6.20
C CYS A 82 -5.28 -5.31 6.53
N MET A 83 -6.21 -4.81 7.36
CA MET A 83 -7.50 -5.50 7.59
C MET A 83 -8.33 -5.58 6.31
N ASN A 84 -8.16 -4.62 5.39
CA ASN A 84 -8.82 -4.66 4.08
C ASN A 84 -8.14 -5.64 3.10
N LEU A 85 -7.11 -6.38 3.53
CA LEU A 85 -6.25 -7.23 2.69
C LEU A 85 -6.33 -8.72 3.05
N GLU A 86 -7.52 -9.27 3.30
CA GLU A 86 -7.68 -10.66 3.76
C GLU A 86 -7.04 -11.73 2.83
N ASN A 87 -6.65 -11.41 1.58
CA ASN A 87 -6.08 -12.37 0.61
C ASN A 87 -4.82 -11.91 -0.17
N PHE A 88 -3.88 -11.17 0.44
CA PHE A 88 -2.70 -10.64 -0.28
C PHE A 88 -1.34 -11.02 0.30
N ILE A 89 -0.32 -11.05 -0.57
CA ILE A 89 1.08 -11.29 -0.20
C ILE A 89 1.86 -9.98 -0.40
N LEU A 90 2.58 -9.53 0.64
CA LEU A 90 3.50 -8.39 0.56
C LEU A 90 4.92 -8.94 0.37
N VAL A 91 5.57 -8.59 -0.75
CA VAL A 91 6.93 -9.07 -1.08
C VAL A 91 7.94 -7.98 -0.75
#